data_AF-A0A351F975-F1
#
_entry.id   AF-A0A351F975-F1
#
_cell.length_a   1.000
_cell.length_b   1.000
_cell.length_c   1.000
_cell.angle_alpha   90.00
_cell.angle_beta   90.00
_cell.angle_gamma   90.00
#
_symmetry.space_group_name_H-M   'P 1'
#
loop_
_entity.id
_entity.type
_entity.pdbx_description
1 polymer ?
#
loop_
_entity_poly.entity_id
_entity_poly.type
_entity_poly.pdbx_seq_one_letter_code
_entity_poly.pdbx_strand_id
1 'polypeptide(L)'
;MDKLTVKGTRIVDSHGRERILTGLNVCDKGKYVEGQRRVYGTMWNKGLAADMKAHGMDLIRLGMTWDAIEPQPGEYNNEFLDSIGDILDECKDAGVYVYLDMHQDLFSGTDLNCGDGAPKWATMTRKYKYQPTKIVWAEGYFWGRAVHSAFDSFWDNAELNGKGLQTYFEEM
;
A
#
# COMPACT_ATOMS: atom_id res chain seq x y z
N MET A 1 -20.24 9.06 10.24
CA MET A 1 -19.82 9.81 9.04
C MET A 1 -20.72 9.48 7.87
N ASP A 2 -20.97 10.44 6.98
CA ASP A 2 -21.81 10.23 5.81
C ASP A 2 -21.12 9.32 4.79
N LYS A 3 -21.89 8.44 4.14
CA LYS A 3 -21.41 7.66 2.99
C LYS A 3 -21.14 8.60 1.81
N LEU A 4 -19.99 8.43 1.17
CA LEU A 4 -19.63 9.16 -0.05
C LEU A 4 -19.98 8.32 -1.29
N THR A 5 -20.46 8.99 -2.32
CA THR A 5 -20.78 8.42 -3.65
C THR A 5 -20.30 9.38 -4.75
N VAL A 6 -20.42 8.98 -6.02
CA VAL A 6 -19.99 9.81 -7.15
C VAL A 6 -21.21 10.23 -7.99
N LYS A 7 -21.27 11.51 -8.37
CA LYS A 7 -22.25 12.05 -9.32
C LYS A 7 -21.54 12.86 -10.40
N GLY A 8 -21.31 12.25 -11.56
CA GLY A 8 -20.48 12.82 -12.61
C GLY A 8 -19.03 12.94 -12.12
N THR A 9 -18.48 14.15 -12.09
CA THR A 9 -17.11 14.43 -11.61
C THR A 9 -17.02 14.78 -10.13
N ARG A 10 -18.13 14.68 -9.38
CA ARG A 10 -18.21 15.14 -7.98
C ARG A 10 -18.31 13.97 -7.02
N ILE A 11 -17.59 14.08 -5.91
CA ILE A 11 -17.84 13.26 -4.72
C ILE A 11 -18.97 13.93 -3.95
N VAL A 12 -20.03 13.18 -3.64
CA VAL A 12 -21.21 13.68 -2.93
C VAL A 12 -21.53 12.82 -1.72
N ASP A 13 -21.97 13.44 -0.64
CA ASP A 13 -22.43 12.72 0.55
C ASP A 13 -23.91 12.30 0.45
N SER A 14 -24.39 11.59 1.47
CA SER A 14 -25.78 11.11 1.55
C SER A 14 -26.84 12.22 1.59
N HIS A 15 -26.44 13.48 1.80
CA HIS A 15 -27.31 14.64 1.78
C HIS A 15 -27.27 15.37 0.41
N GLY A 16 -26.51 14.85 -0.55
CA GLY A 16 -26.34 15.44 -1.88
C GLY A 16 -25.39 16.64 -1.92
N ARG A 17 -24.65 16.91 -0.84
CA ARG A 17 -23.63 17.97 -0.81
C ARG A 17 -22.37 17.49 -1.50
N GLU A 18 -21.76 18.36 -2.28
CA GLU A 18 -20.42 18.11 -2.82
C GLU A 18 -19.37 18.16 -1.71
N ARG A 19 -18.44 17.21 -1.73
CA ARG A 19 -17.38 17.08 -0.74
C ARG A 19 -16.03 17.33 -1.40
N ILE A 20 -15.33 18.35 -0.91
CA ILE A 20 -13.94 18.62 -1.24
C ILE A 20 -13.10 18.07 -0.09
N LEU A 21 -12.30 17.04 -0.38
CA LEU A 21 -11.52 16.32 0.61
C LEU A 21 -10.09 16.88 0.65
N THR A 22 -9.59 17.19 1.85
CA THR A 22 -8.22 17.69 2.04
C THR A 22 -7.51 16.89 3.12
N GLY A 23 -6.23 16.58 2.92
CA GLY A 23 -5.64 15.50 3.69
C GLY A 23 -4.15 15.28 3.55
N LEU A 24 -3.70 14.23 4.23
CA LEU A 24 -2.31 13.78 4.27
C LEU A 24 -2.18 12.35 3.76
N ASN A 25 -0.95 12.00 3.37
CA ASN A 25 -0.55 10.61 3.14
C ASN A 25 0.07 10.07 4.43
N VAL A 26 -0.41 8.93 4.89
CA VAL A 26 0.19 8.16 5.97
C VAL A 26 0.44 6.77 5.44
N CYS A 27 1.69 6.34 5.35
CA CYS A 27 2.04 5.06 4.75
C CYS A 27 3.18 4.41 5.53
N ASP A 28 2.96 3.18 5.96
CA ASP A 28 4.01 2.30 6.49
C ASP A 28 4.52 1.41 5.36
N LYS A 29 5.70 1.74 4.83
CA LYS A 29 6.39 0.98 3.77
C LYS A 29 7.18 -0.21 4.32
N GLY A 30 7.09 -0.46 5.62
CA GLY A 30 7.85 -1.49 6.32
C GLY A 30 9.33 -1.16 6.45
N LYS A 31 9.94 -1.58 7.55
CA LYS A 31 11.38 -1.47 7.77
C LYS A 31 12.10 -2.67 7.14
N TYR A 32 13.01 -2.41 6.21
CA TYR A 32 13.89 -3.45 5.67
C TYR A 32 14.91 -3.90 6.72
N VAL A 33 15.05 -5.22 6.84
CA VAL A 33 16.12 -5.87 7.61
C VAL A 33 16.70 -6.97 6.74
N GLU A 34 18.02 -6.94 6.54
CA GLU A 34 18.69 -7.89 5.65
C GLU A 34 18.46 -9.34 6.11
N GLY A 35 18.05 -10.20 5.17
CA GLY A 35 17.75 -11.60 5.44
C GLY A 35 16.43 -11.85 6.17
N GLN A 36 15.60 -10.83 6.41
CA GLN A 36 14.32 -10.94 7.11
C GLN A 36 13.18 -10.33 6.28
N ARG A 37 11.94 -10.68 6.63
CA ARG A 37 10.75 -9.98 6.13
C ARG A 37 10.75 -8.52 6.63
N ARG A 38 10.15 -7.61 5.86
CA ARG A 38 9.92 -6.24 6.32
C ARG A 38 9.01 -6.25 7.56
N VAL A 39 9.29 -5.35 8.50
CA VAL A 39 8.51 -5.21 9.74
C VAL A 39 7.60 -3.99 9.62
N TYR A 40 6.31 -4.17 9.89
CA TYR A 40 5.25 -3.16 9.79
C TYR A 40 4.67 -2.81 11.17
N GLY A 41 4.06 -1.63 11.33
CA GLY A 41 3.32 -1.23 12.53
C GLY A 41 3.92 -0.05 13.29
N THR A 42 4.67 0.84 12.63
CA THR A 42 5.43 1.91 13.32
C THR A 42 4.99 3.33 13.03
N MET A 43 4.11 3.54 12.05
CA MET A 43 3.87 4.88 11.50
C MET A 43 2.58 5.57 11.98
N TRP A 44 1.66 4.87 12.66
CA TRP A 44 0.45 5.51 13.19
C TRP A 44 0.70 6.14 14.55
N ASN A 45 0.34 7.41 14.70
CA ASN A 45 0.34 8.11 15.98
C ASN A 45 -1.09 8.34 16.44
N LYS A 46 -1.44 7.80 17.61
CA LYS A 46 -2.76 8.00 18.21
C LYS A 46 -3.04 9.48 18.43
N GLY A 47 -4.20 9.96 17.98
CA GLY A 47 -4.61 11.35 18.00
C GLY A 47 -4.31 12.11 16.71
N LEU A 48 -3.59 11.52 15.75
CA LEU A 48 -3.29 12.17 14.46
C LEU A 48 -4.57 12.59 13.72
N ALA A 49 -5.58 11.73 13.68
CA ALA A 49 -6.83 12.04 12.99
C ALA A 49 -7.56 13.24 13.64
N ALA A 50 -7.57 13.32 14.97
CA ALA A 50 -8.16 14.44 15.69
C ALA A 50 -7.39 15.75 15.45
N ASP A 51 -6.05 15.70 15.45
CA ASP A 51 -5.22 16.87 15.17
C ASP A 51 -5.37 17.37 13.73
N MET A 52 -5.40 16.45 12.75
CA MET A 52 -5.72 16.76 11.36
C MET A 52 -7.08 17.45 11.24
N LYS A 53 -8.09 16.94 11.95
CA LYS A 53 -9.43 17.52 11.95
C LYS A 53 -9.45 18.94 12.52
N ALA A 54 -8.72 19.17 13.60
CA ALA A 54 -8.57 20.50 14.20
C ALA A 54 -7.93 21.51 13.25
N HIS A 55 -7.08 21.05 12.32
CA HIS A 55 -6.46 21.84 11.26
C HIS A 55 -7.27 21.88 9.96
N GLY A 56 -8.52 21.41 9.96
CA GLY A 56 -9.44 21.51 8.83
C GLY A 56 -9.27 20.42 7.77
N MET A 57 -8.41 19.43 7.99
CA MET A 57 -8.27 18.26 7.11
C MET A 57 -9.33 17.20 7.42
N ASP A 58 -9.78 16.49 6.40
CA ASP A 58 -10.83 15.47 6.53
C ASP A 58 -10.60 14.21 5.70
N LEU A 59 -9.37 14.00 5.19
CA LEU A 59 -8.96 12.80 4.48
C LEU A 59 -7.57 12.32 4.89
N ILE A 60 -7.39 11.01 5.01
CA ILE A 60 -6.09 10.35 5.05
C ILE A 60 -6.02 9.39 3.86
N ARG A 61 -4.97 9.49 3.05
CA ARG A 61 -4.55 8.40 2.15
C ARG A 61 -3.69 7.44 2.97
N LEU A 62 -4.27 6.32 3.36
CA LEU A 62 -3.62 5.31 4.20
C LEU A 62 -2.98 4.24 3.31
N GLY A 63 -1.66 4.34 3.15
CA GLY A 63 -0.87 3.42 2.36
C GLY A 63 -0.56 2.13 3.10
N MET A 64 -0.90 1.01 2.47
CA MET A 64 -0.62 -0.37 2.88
C MET A 64 0.02 -1.11 1.71
N THR A 65 0.86 -2.10 1.97
CA THR A 65 1.54 -2.86 0.92
C THR A 65 1.01 -4.28 0.87
N TRP A 66 1.07 -4.91 -0.30
CA TRP A 66 0.71 -6.33 -0.46
C TRP A 66 1.56 -7.21 0.46
N ASP A 67 2.85 -6.92 0.62
CA ASP A 67 3.74 -7.64 1.54
C ASP A 67 3.30 -7.58 3.01
N ALA A 68 2.67 -6.48 3.43
CA ALA A 68 2.14 -6.36 4.78
C ALA A 68 0.91 -7.27 5.00
N ILE A 69 0.02 -7.33 3.99
CA ILE A 69 -1.26 -8.03 4.05
C ILE A 69 -1.10 -9.53 3.81
N GLU A 70 -0.31 -9.95 2.83
CA GLU A 70 -0.16 -11.35 2.42
C GLU A 70 1.33 -11.79 2.45
N PRO A 71 1.91 -11.98 3.65
CA PRO A 71 3.31 -12.38 3.83
C PRO A 71 3.74 -13.61 3.04
N GLN A 72 2.85 -14.59 2.92
CA GLN A 72 3.03 -15.86 2.24
C GLN A 72 1.81 -16.10 1.35
N PRO A 73 1.95 -16.85 0.23
CA PRO A 73 0.84 -17.05 -0.70
C PRO A 73 -0.38 -17.66 0.01
N GLY A 74 -1.50 -16.94 0.05
CA GLY A 74 -2.75 -17.32 0.70
C GLY A 74 -2.78 -17.18 2.23
N GLU A 75 -1.74 -16.66 2.87
CA GLU A 75 -1.70 -16.45 4.32
C GLU A 75 -1.77 -14.95 4.66
N TYR A 76 -2.95 -14.51 5.08
CA TYR A 76 -3.20 -13.12 5.44
C TYR A 76 -2.74 -12.78 6.86
N ASN A 77 -2.13 -11.60 7.00
CA ASN A 77 -1.63 -11.07 8.26
C ASN A 77 -2.76 -10.39 9.06
N ASN A 78 -3.54 -11.19 9.79
CA ASN A 78 -4.67 -10.68 10.57
C ASN A 78 -4.26 -9.63 11.61
N GLU A 79 -3.09 -9.76 12.25
CA GLU A 79 -2.61 -8.75 13.21
C GLU A 79 -2.41 -7.37 12.55
N PHE A 80 -1.86 -7.36 11.32
CA PHE A 80 -1.75 -6.12 10.56
C PHE A 80 -3.13 -5.58 10.17
N LEU A 81 -4.04 -6.43 9.68
CA LEU A 81 -5.40 -6.02 9.30
C LEU A 81 -6.20 -5.48 10.49
N ASP A 82 -6.07 -6.09 11.67
CA ASP A 82 -6.68 -5.62 12.91
C ASP A 82 -6.14 -4.22 13.28
N SER A 83 -4.82 -4.00 13.15
CA SER A 83 -4.23 -2.68 13.38
C SER A 83 -4.73 -1.60 12.41
N ILE A 84 -5.03 -1.98 11.16
CA ILE A 84 -5.69 -1.07 10.19
C ILE A 84 -7.11 -0.78 10.64
N GLY A 85 -7.85 -1.79 11.14
CA GLY A 85 -9.18 -1.62 11.74
C GLY A 85 -9.19 -0.57 12.85
N ASP A 86 -8.24 -0.65 13.79
CA ASP A 86 -8.10 0.32 14.88
C ASP A 86 -7.87 1.75 14.36
N ILE A 87 -7.04 1.92 13.32
CA ILE A 87 -6.81 3.22 12.67
C ILE A 87 -8.09 3.74 12.03
N LEU A 88 -8.85 2.88 11.34
CA LEU A 88 -10.09 3.25 10.68
C LEU A 88 -11.16 3.68 11.68
N ASP A 89 -11.27 3.01 12.82
CA ASP A 89 -12.18 3.39 13.90
C ASP A 89 -11.79 4.73 14.52
N GLU A 90 -10.50 4.98 14.77
CA GLU A 90 -10.03 6.28 15.25
C GLU A 90 -10.34 7.42 14.26
N CYS A 91 -10.10 7.20 12.96
CA CYS A 91 -10.40 8.18 11.91
C CYS A 91 -11.90 8.47 11.83
N LYS A 92 -12.72 7.42 11.93
CA LYS A 92 -14.18 7.52 11.91
C LYS A 92 -14.70 8.33 13.09
N ASP A 93 -14.17 8.11 14.29
CA ASP A 93 -14.53 8.86 15.50
C ASP A 93 -14.11 10.34 15.40
N ALA A 94 -12.97 10.63 14.76
CA ALA A 94 -12.51 11.99 14.48
C ALA A 94 -13.25 12.68 13.32
N GLY A 95 -14.07 11.97 12.54
CA GLY A 95 -14.75 12.54 11.37
C GLY A 95 -13.80 12.80 10.19
N VAL A 96 -12.81 11.92 10.00
CA VAL A 96 -11.80 11.93 8.93
C VAL A 96 -12.01 10.70 8.04
N TYR A 97 -12.16 10.92 6.74
CA TYR A 97 -12.27 9.85 5.75
C TYR A 97 -10.91 9.19 5.51
N VAL A 98 -10.95 7.92 5.12
CA VAL A 98 -9.75 7.17 4.75
C VAL A 98 -9.89 6.65 3.32
N TYR A 99 -8.86 6.90 2.51
CA TYR A 99 -8.64 6.27 1.22
C TYR A 99 -7.56 5.20 1.41
N LEU A 100 -7.95 3.93 1.30
CA LEU A 100 -7.02 2.81 1.37
C LEU A 100 -6.22 2.74 0.08
N ASP A 101 -4.90 2.79 0.21
CA ASP A 101 -3.95 2.85 -0.89
C ASP A 101 -3.08 1.59 -0.89
N MET A 102 -3.24 0.74 -1.90
CA MET A 102 -2.37 -0.41 -2.12
C MET A 102 -1.05 0.06 -2.73
N HIS A 103 -0.14 0.46 -1.86
CA HIS A 103 1.08 1.18 -2.17
C HIS A 103 2.18 0.26 -2.71
N GLN A 104 2.97 0.78 -3.65
CA GLN A 104 4.24 0.18 -4.06
C GLN A 104 5.19 1.26 -4.59
N ASP A 105 6.49 1.01 -4.45
CA ASP A 105 7.55 1.70 -5.17
C ASP A 105 8.53 0.65 -5.70
N LEU A 106 8.89 0.73 -6.98
CA LEU A 106 9.78 -0.22 -7.66
C LEU A 106 9.34 -1.69 -7.52
N PHE A 107 8.02 -1.91 -7.47
CA PHE A 107 7.34 -3.20 -7.34
C PHE A 107 7.50 -3.87 -5.98
N SER A 108 8.73 -4.03 -5.50
CA SER A 108 9.02 -4.74 -4.25
C SER A 108 10.27 -4.20 -3.55
N GLY A 109 10.25 -4.31 -2.23
CA GLY A 109 11.32 -3.91 -1.33
C GLY A 109 12.09 -5.06 -0.69
N THR A 110 11.86 -6.30 -1.11
CA THR A 110 12.36 -7.47 -0.38
C THR A 110 13.82 -7.80 -0.64
N ASP A 111 14.42 -7.24 -1.70
CA ASP A 111 15.84 -7.37 -2.02
C ASP A 111 16.51 -5.99 -2.03
N LEU A 112 17.68 -5.87 -1.40
CA LEU A 112 18.52 -4.65 -1.36
C LEU A 112 17.80 -3.36 -0.90
N ASN A 113 16.65 -3.47 -0.24
CA ASN A 113 15.77 -2.34 0.07
C ASN A 113 15.50 -1.43 -1.14
N CYS A 114 15.35 -2.02 -2.33
CA CYS A 114 15.21 -1.26 -3.56
C CYS A 114 13.81 -0.65 -3.77
N GLY A 115 12.84 -0.85 -2.87
CA GLY A 115 11.46 -0.45 -3.07
C GLY A 115 10.54 -0.84 -1.91
N ASP A 116 9.25 -0.99 -2.20
CA ASP A 116 8.21 -1.57 -1.34
C ASP A 116 6.99 -1.98 -2.18
N GLY A 117 6.04 -2.73 -1.60
CA GLY A 117 4.84 -3.16 -2.30
C GLY A 117 4.64 -4.68 -2.24
N ALA A 118 4.97 -5.38 -3.32
CA ALA A 118 4.74 -6.81 -3.45
C ALA A 118 5.65 -7.64 -2.53
N PRO A 119 5.13 -8.75 -1.96
CA PRO A 119 5.93 -9.68 -1.17
C PRO A 119 6.96 -10.40 -2.03
N LYS A 120 7.97 -10.97 -1.37
CA LYS A 120 9.06 -11.67 -2.04
C LYS A 120 8.57 -12.81 -2.93
N TRP A 121 7.57 -13.56 -2.47
CA TRP A 121 7.02 -14.70 -3.20
C TRP A 121 6.29 -14.29 -4.49
N ALA A 122 5.75 -13.05 -4.54
CA ALA A 122 5.11 -12.49 -5.73
C ALA A 122 6.08 -11.75 -6.66
N THR A 123 7.36 -11.65 -6.29
CA THR A 123 8.36 -10.85 -7.02
C THR A 123 9.18 -11.73 -7.96
N MET A 124 8.68 -11.90 -9.19
CA MET A 124 9.28 -12.78 -10.20
C MET A 124 10.14 -12.01 -11.21
N THR A 125 11.44 -11.91 -10.95
CA THR A 125 12.40 -11.15 -11.80
C THR A 125 13.02 -11.96 -12.95
N ARG A 126 12.51 -13.18 -13.22
CA ARG A 126 13.05 -14.13 -14.20
C ARG A 126 14.55 -14.38 -13.97
N LYS A 127 15.41 -13.94 -14.90
CA LYS A 127 16.87 -14.08 -14.81
C LYS A 127 17.60 -12.86 -14.23
N TYR A 128 16.89 -11.76 -14.01
CA TYR A 128 17.50 -10.49 -13.62
C TYR A 128 17.61 -10.39 -12.11
N LYS A 129 18.68 -9.73 -11.63
CA LYS A 129 18.92 -9.46 -10.22
C LYS A 129 18.77 -7.97 -9.95
N TYR A 130 18.19 -7.64 -8.80
CA TYR A 130 18.14 -6.26 -8.32
C TYR A 130 19.55 -5.67 -8.24
N GLN A 131 19.64 -4.39 -8.56
CA GLN A 131 20.86 -3.60 -8.51
C GLN A 131 20.69 -2.50 -7.46
N PRO A 132 21.73 -2.16 -6.70
CA PRO A 132 21.65 -1.06 -5.74
C PRO A 132 21.31 0.26 -6.44
N THR A 133 20.50 1.07 -5.77
CA THR A 133 20.27 2.47 -6.12
C THR A 133 21.58 3.25 -6.05
N LYS A 134 21.84 4.06 -7.07
CA LYS A 134 23.05 4.87 -7.24
C LYS A 134 22.82 6.33 -6.88
N ILE A 135 21.72 6.93 -7.36
CA ILE A 135 21.49 8.38 -7.22
C ILE A 135 20.08 8.67 -6.71
N VAL A 136 19.05 8.18 -7.40
CA VAL A 136 17.65 8.50 -7.08
C VAL A 136 16.89 7.22 -6.81
N TRP A 137 16.11 7.18 -5.73
CA TRP A 137 15.34 6.00 -5.33
C TRP A 137 14.51 5.42 -6.48
N ALA A 138 13.96 6.24 -7.37
CA ALA A 138 13.08 5.82 -8.47
C ALA A 138 13.82 5.25 -9.70
N GLU A 139 15.15 5.25 -9.73
CA GLU A 139 15.91 4.95 -10.95
C GLU A 139 15.73 3.52 -11.47
N GLY A 140 15.32 2.59 -10.59
CA GLY A 140 14.96 1.23 -10.96
C GLY A 140 13.86 1.18 -12.04
N TYR A 141 12.96 2.18 -12.09
CA TYR A 141 11.95 2.30 -13.15
C TYR A 141 12.55 2.60 -14.52
N PHE A 142 13.72 3.25 -14.60
CA PHE A 142 14.31 3.65 -15.87
C PHE A 142 15.17 2.56 -16.49
N TRP A 143 15.90 1.79 -15.67
CA TRP A 143 16.90 0.85 -16.17
C TRP A 143 16.98 -0.47 -15.40
N GLY A 144 16.29 -0.59 -14.26
CA GLY A 144 16.32 -1.76 -13.41
C GLY A 144 15.62 -2.96 -14.05
N ARG A 145 16.37 -3.81 -14.77
CA ARG A 145 15.81 -4.98 -15.46
C ARG A 145 15.05 -5.95 -14.55
N ALA A 146 15.44 -6.04 -13.27
CA ALA A 146 14.72 -6.81 -12.27
C ALA A 146 13.35 -6.20 -11.95
N VAL A 147 13.28 -4.88 -11.73
CA VAL A 147 12.03 -4.13 -11.54
C VAL A 147 11.12 -4.31 -12.75
N HIS A 148 11.64 -4.06 -13.96
CA HIS A 148 10.88 -4.25 -15.21
C HIS A 148 10.34 -5.66 -15.33
N SER A 149 11.20 -6.66 -15.11
CA SER A 149 10.77 -8.06 -15.21
C SER A 149 9.77 -8.47 -14.13
N ALA A 150 9.78 -7.86 -12.95
CA ALA A 150 8.79 -8.12 -11.91
C ALA A 150 7.41 -7.57 -12.33
N PHE A 151 7.37 -6.34 -12.86
CA PHE A 151 6.17 -5.79 -13.47
C PHE A 151 5.68 -6.63 -14.66
N ASP A 152 6.57 -7.02 -15.57
CA ASP A 152 6.22 -7.87 -16.72
C ASP A 152 5.60 -9.18 -16.23
N SER A 153 6.19 -9.84 -15.24
CA SER A 153 5.65 -11.07 -14.66
C SER A 153 4.27 -10.87 -14.02
N PHE A 154 4.04 -9.74 -13.33
CA PHE A 154 2.72 -9.42 -12.77
C PHE A 154 1.68 -9.21 -13.86
N TRP A 155 1.99 -8.42 -14.88
CA TRP A 155 1.06 -8.10 -15.98
C TRP A 155 0.85 -9.26 -16.95
N ASP A 156 1.83 -10.14 -17.13
CA ASP A 156 1.70 -11.44 -17.81
C ASP A 156 0.89 -12.45 -16.99
N ASN A 157 0.47 -12.07 -15.77
CA ASN A 157 -0.21 -12.93 -14.81
C ASN A 157 0.55 -14.25 -14.57
N ALA A 158 1.88 -14.16 -14.40
CA ALA A 158 2.73 -15.32 -14.17
C ALA A 158 2.19 -16.17 -13.01
N GLU A 159 2.34 -17.48 -13.12
CA GLU A 159 1.77 -18.41 -12.16
C GLU A 159 2.74 -18.76 -11.04
N LEU A 160 2.21 -18.82 -9.82
CA LEU A 160 2.81 -19.45 -8.65
C LEU A 160 1.82 -20.48 -8.12
N ASN A 161 2.27 -21.74 -7.95
CA ASN A 161 1.43 -22.84 -7.46
C ASN A 161 0.11 -23.04 -8.27
N GLY A 162 0.15 -22.75 -9.58
CA GLY A 162 -1.02 -22.87 -10.46
C GLY A 162 -2.04 -21.73 -10.34
N LYS A 163 -1.70 -20.65 -9.64
CA LYS A 163 -2.52 -19.43 -9.52
C LYS A 163 -1.72 -18.21 -9.99
N GLY A 164 -2.35 -17.36 -10.80
CA GLY A 164 -1.72 -16.16 -11.35
C GLY A 164 -1.51 -15.07 -10.30
N LEU A 165 -0.45 -14.27 -10.45
CA LEU A 165 -0.14 -13.17 -9.53
C LEU A 165 -1.27 -12.14 -9.40
N GLN A 166 -2.01 -11.84 -10.48
CA GLN A 166 -3.15 -10.91 -10.41
C GLN A 166 -4.29 -11.51 -9.60
N THR A 167 -4.53 -12.82 -9.71
CA THR A 167 -5.57 -13.49 -8.90
C THR A 167 -5.21 -13.50 -7.42
N TYR A 168 -3.92 -13.62 -7.06
CA TYR A 168 -3.52 -13.42 -5.67
C TYR A 168 -3.80 -11.98 -5.21
N PHE A 169 -3.40 -10.99 -6.00
CA PHE A 169 -3.60 -9.58 -5.70
C PHE A 169 -5.07 -9.15 -5.61
N GLU A 170 -5.95 -9.78 -6.40
CA GLU A 170 -7.40 -9.53 -6.37
C GLU A 170 -8.11 -10.14 -5.15
N GLU A 171 -7.61 -11.27 -4.65
CA GLU A 171 -8.20 -11.99 -3.50
C GLU A 171 -7.70 -11.45 -2.15
N MET A 172 -6.58 -10.73 -2.14
CA MET A 172 -6.05 -9.98 -1.00
C MET A 172 -7.02 -8.88 -0.56
#